data_AF-A0A7Z8CZI6-F1
#
_entry.id   AF-A0A7Z8CZI6-F1
#
_cell.length_a   1.000
_cell.length_b   1.000
_cell.length_c   1.000
_cell.angle_alpha   90.00
_cell.angle_beta   90.00
_cell.angle_gamma   90.00
#
_symmetry.space_group_name_H-M   'P 1'
#
loop_
_entity.id
_entity.type
_entity.pdbx_description
1 polymer ?
#
loop_
_entity_poly.entity_id
_entity_poly.type
_entity_poly.pdbx_seq_one_letter_code
_entity_poly.pdbx_strand_id
1 'polypeptide(L)' 'MEHFFQFLKEDKDYLLLSEKIILAEKEIVGNPSKANKENLKKLKFQISEYMHIKIFEMGFFEGINYSRLRLKERLI' A
#
# COMPACT_ATOMS: atom_id res chain seq x y z
N MET A 1 -6.96 -10.39 -5.82
CA MET A 1 -6.68 -10.27 -4.36
C MET A 1 -5.35 -10.93 -3.98
N GLU A 2 -5.03 -12.13 -4.47
CA GLU A 2 -3.77 -12.82 -4.14
C GLU A 2 -2.51 -12.00 -4.50
N HIS A 3 -2.45 -11.44 -5.72
CA HIS A 3 -1.33 -10.59 -6.15
C HIS A 3 -1.13 -9.34 -5.28
N PHE A 4 -2.23 -8.78 -4.78
CA PHE A 4 -2.17 -7.63 -3.89
C PHE A 4 -1.61 -8.01 -2.51
N PHE A 5 -2.04 -9.14 -1.93
CA PHE A 5 -1.46 -9.62 -0.68
C PHE A 5 0.01 -10.01 -0.82
N GLN A 6 0.40 -10.56 -1.96
CA GLN A 6 1.80 -10.85 -2.25
C GLN A 6 2.62 -9.56 -2.32
N PHE A 7 2.12 -8.54 -3.02
CA PHE A 7 2.73 -7.22 -3.04
C PHE A 7 2.97 -6.67 -1.63
N LEU A 8 1.97 -6.71 -0.74
CA LEU A 8 2.12 -6.20 0.63
C LEU A 8 3.22 -6.90 1.44
N LYS A 9 3.59 -8.12 1.08
CA LYS A 9 4.65 -8.88 1.75
C LYS A 9 6.05 -8.60 1.20
N GLU A 10 6.14 -8.16 -0.05
CA GLU A 10 7.41 -8.01 -0.77
C GLU A 10 7.82 -6.54 -0.95
N ASP A 11 6.85 -5.63 -0.92
CA ASP A 11 7.08 -4.21 -1.17
C ASP A 11 7.78 -3.52 0.01
N LYS A 12 9.05 -3.18 -0.20
CA LYS A 12 9.92 -2.62 0.84
C LYS A 12 9.42 -1.28 1.40
N ASP A 13 8.81 -0.45 0.57
CA ASP A 13 8.32 0.87 0.99
C ASP A 13 7.06 0.74 1.86
N TYR A 14 6.14 -0.16 1.49
CA TYR A 14 5.00 -0.54 2.32
C TYR A 14 5.44 -1.11 3.67
N LEU A 15 6.40 -2.04 3.66
CA LEU A 15 6.92 -2.64 4.89
C LEU A 15 7.56 -1.59 5.80
N LEU A 16 8.38 -0.70 5.25
CA LEU A 16 9.02 0.38 6.00
C LEU A 16 7.99 1.35 6.59
N LEU A 17 6.95 1.73 5.84
CA LEU A 17 5.86 2.57 6.34
C LEU A 17 5.08 1.87 7.46
N SER A 18 4.83 0.57 7.32
CA SER A 18 4.17 -0.26 8.33
C SER A 18 4.98 -0.34 9.62
N GLU A 19 6.29 -0.56 9.52
CA GLU A 19 7.20 -0.56 10.68
C GLU A 19 7.22 0.78 11.40
N LYS A 20 7.28 1.90 10.65
CA LYS A 20 7.23 3.24 11.23
C LYS A 20 5.92 3.50 11.99
N ILE A 21 4.79 3.00 11.47
CA ILE A 21 3.49 3.09 12.16
C ILE A 21 3.54 2.31 13.46
N ILE A 22 4.04 1.07 13.45
CA ILE A 22 4.16 0.23 14.66
C ILE A 22 5.02 0.93 15.72
N LEU A 23 6.14 1.52 15.30
CA LEU A 23 7.01 2.28 16.21
C LEU A 23 6.29 3.51 16.80
N ALA A 24 5.59 4.28 15.97
CA ALA A 24 4.83 5.44 16.41
C ALA A 24 3.65 5.07 17.33
N GLU A 25 3.01 3.92 17.12
CA GLU A 25 1.97 3.40 18.01
C GLU A 25 2.54 3.03 19.38
N LYS A 26 3.69 2.33 19.42
CA LYS A 26 4.40 2.05 20.69
C LYS A 26 4.81 3.34 21.41
N GLU A 27 5.26 4.34 20.66
CA GLU A 27 5.64 5.63 21.21
C GLU A 27 4.45 6.36 21.85
N ILE A 28 3.26 6.31 21.23
CA ILE A 28 2.04 6.90 21.81
C ILE A 28 1.63 6.19 23.10
N VAL A 29 1.76 4.86 23.15
CA VAL A 29 1.46 4.10 24.37
C VAL A 29 2.37 4.53 25.52
N GLY A 30 3.66 4.77 25.26
CA GLY A 30 4.62 5.25 26.27
C GLY A 30 4.51 6.75 26.58
N ASN A 31 4.21 7.57 25.58
CA ASN A 31 4.13 9.03 25.68
C ASN A 31 3.06 9.59 24.72
N PRO A 32 1.79 9.75 25.18
CA PRO A 32 0.66 10.14 24.34
C PRO A 32 0.59 11.66 24.08
N SER A 33 1.71 12.26 23.68
CA SER A 33 1.80 13.69 23.37
C SER A 33 0.99 14.06 22.13
N LYS A 34 0.60 15.34 22.00
CA LYS A 34 -0.07 15.84 20.78
C LYS A 34 0.80 15.63 19.54
N ALA A 35 2.10 15.89 19.66
CA ALA A 35 3.06 15.68 18.57
C ALA A 35 3.11 14.21 18.13
N ASN A 36 3.11 13.27 19.08
CA ASN A 36 3.19 11.84 18.77
C ASN A 36 1.91 11.36 18.07
N LYS A 37 0.74 11.82 18.53
CA LYS A 37 -0.55 11.57 17.88
C LYS A 37 -0.59 12.12 16.46
N GLU A 38 -0.06 13.32 16.25
CA GLU A 38 -0.02 13.97 14.94
C GLU A 38 0.96 13.28 13.98
N ASN A 39 2.11 12.83 14.49
CA ASN A 39 3.06 12.01 13.75
C ASN A 39 2.43 10.67 13.30
N LEU A 40 1.76 9.94 14.21
CA LEU A 40 1.06 8.71 13.85
C LEU A 40 -0.02 8.96 12.79
N LYS A 41 -0.81 10.03 12.94
CA LYS A 41 -1.83 10.40 11.96
C LYS A 41 -1.22 10.64 10.58
N LYS A 42 -0.07 11.32 10.51
CA LYS A 42 0.66 11.58 9.26
C LYS A 42 1.16 10.28 8.63
N LEU A 43 1.75 9.38 9.40
CA LEU A 43 2.22 8.07 8.91
C LEU A 43 1.06 7.22 8.37
N LYS A 44 -0.08 7.19 9.08
CA LYS A 44 -1.30 6.49 8.64
C LYS A 44 -1.88 7.08 7.35
N PHE A 45 -1.77 8.39 7.16
CA PHE A 45 -2.17 9.03 5.91
C PHE A 45 -1.22 8.63 4.76
N GLN A 46 0.09 8.70 4.98
CA GLN A 46 1.09 8.34 3.97
C GLN A 46 0.95 6.89 3.49
N ILE A 47 0.73 5.93 4.39
CA ILE A 47 0.52 4.54 3.97
C ILE A 47 -0.79 4.38 3.18
N SER A 48 -1.84 5.13 3.53
CA SER A 48 -3.11 5.11 2.80
C SER A 48 -2.95 5.66 1.38
N GLU A 49 -2.25 6.78 1.21
CA GLU A 49 -1.96 7.35 -0.11
C GLU A 49 -1.12 6.39 -0.96
N TYR A 50 -0.07 5.82 -0.36
CA TYR A 50 0.80 4.84 -1.02
C TYR A 50 0.00 3.63 -1.53
N MET A 51 -0.84 3.07 -0.66
CA MET A 51 -1.71 1.94 -0.98
C MET A 51 -2.67 2.26 -2.13
N HIS A 52 -3.27 3.45 -2.11
CA HIS A 52 -4.17 3.88 -3.17
C HIS A 52 -3.48 3.97 -4.53
N ILE A 53 -2.26 4.54 -4.57
CA ILE A 53 -1.44 4.59 -5.79
C ILE A 53 -1.12 3.18 -6.29
N LYS A 54 -0.71 2.27 -5.40
CA LYS A 54 -0.32 0.91 -5.78
C LYS A 54 -1.48 0.06 -6.28
N ILE A 55 -2.66 0.21 -5.68
CA ILE A 55 -3.89 -0.41 -6.18
C ILE A 55 -4.20 0.11 -7.59
N PHE A 56 -4.10 1.42 -7.81
CA PHE A 56 -4.32 2.01 -9.13
C PHE A 56 -3.33 1.49 -10.17
N GLU A 57 -2.03 1.46 -9.85
CA GLU A 57 -0.97 0.94 -10.73
C GLU A 57 -1.20 -0.54 -11.10
N MET A 58 -1.56 -1.38 -10.13
CA MET A 58 -1.87 -2.79 -10.37
C MET A 58 -3.11 -2.96 -11.24
N GLY A 59 -4.20 -2.25 -10.92
CA GLY A 59 -5.43 -2.32 -11.69
C GLY A 59 -5.23 -1.83 -13.14
N PHE A 60 -4.39 -0.80 -13.33
CA PHE A 60 -4.00 -0.34 -14.66
C PHE A 60 -3.19 -1.41 -15.42
N PHE A 61 -2.22 -2.05 -14.77
CA PHE A 61 -1.40 -3.11 -15.37
C PHE A 61 -2.24 -4.36 -15.73
N GLU A 62 -3.10 -4.81 -14.82
CA GLU A 62 -4.06 -5.88 -15.08
C GLU A 62 -4.97 -5.51 -16.26
N GLY A 63 -5.53 -4.29 -16.27
CA GLY A 63 -6.37 -3.80 -17.36
C GLY A 63 -5.69 -3.84 -18.73
N ILE A 64 -4.42 -3.44 -18.83
CA ILE A 64 -3.63 -3.52 -20.07
C ILE A 64 -3.36 -4.97 -20.49
N ASN A 65 -2.99 -5.84 -19.57
CA ASN A 65 -2.61 -7.21 -19.90
C ASN A 65 -3.83 -8.09 -20.23
N TYR A 66 -4.95 -7.93 -19.52
CA TYR A 66 -6.18 -8.67 -19.81
C TYR A 66 -6.93 -8.14 -21.04
N SER A 67 -6.74 -6.87 -21.43
CA SER A 67 -7.25 -6.37 -22.71
C SER A 67 -6.44 -6.92 -23.90
N ARG A 68 -5.11 -7.06 -23.76
CA ARG A 68 -4.26 -7.71 -24.77
C ARG A 68 -4.55 -9.20 -24.96
N LEU A 69 -4.77 -9.95 -23.88
CA LEU A 69 -5.11 -11.38 -23.94
C LEU A 69 -6.45 -11.61 -24.66
N ARG A 70 -7.49 -10.83 -24.32
CA ARG A 70 -8.80 -10.90 -25.00
C ARG A 70 -8.75 -10.54 -26.49
N LEU A 71 -7.80 -9.69 -26.90
CA LEU A 71 -7.60 -9.39 -28.31
C LEU A 71 -6.98 -10.56 -29.07
N LYS A 72 -6.02 -11.27 -28.45
CA LYS A 72 -5.39 -12.47 -29.03
C LYS A 72 -6.37 -13.64 -29.16
N GLU A 73 -7.21 -13.86 -28.17
CA GLU A 73 -8.23 -14.93 -28.19
C GLU A 73 -9.35 -14.70 -29.23
N ARG A 74 -9.55 -13.46 -29.69
CA ARG A 74 -10.50 -13.14 -30.77
C ARG A 74 -9.90 -13.23 -32.18
N LEU A 75 -8.58 -13.36 -32.27
CA LEU A 75 -7.83 -13.42 -33.54
C LEU A 75 -7.35 -14.84 -33.88
N ILE A 76 -7.69 -15.83 -33.04
CA ILE A 76 -7.51 -17.27 -33.25
C ILE A 76 -8.90 -17.87 -33.45
#